data_AF-A0A512MF32-F1
#
_entry.id   AF-A0A512MF32-F1
#
_cell.length_a   1.000
_cell.length_b   1.000
_cell.length_c   1.000
_cell.angle_alpha   90.00
_cell.angle_beta   90.00
_cell.angle_gamma   90.00
#
_symmetry.space_group_name_H-M   'P 1'
#
loop_
_entity.id
_entity.type
_entity.pdbx_description
1 polymer ?
#
loop_
_entity_poly.entity_id
_entity_poly.type
_entity_poly.pdbx_seq_one_letter_code
_entity_poly.pdbx_strand_id
1 'polypeptide(L)'
;MKVSLAMNSPSQPSLPGVVDVLRVNERLIIALAMLAGLPFTLAVVGVMMRVCGASLKPEVFAVGVAAASIIAVVALFVAQWVRARIPVRPEEPGPGFAIQGGKFADREKVFGADVPAFLIRDAKAVMPGVFDEAEVAESGFTVNVETMLVAQFPTPREARKAALAYHRAFFLQNVTGDEALGWKARRSLQGDYVEMVRRGRVLFVWACLSPEACTERRQQCDIESLLPGCSVEKSAPHFSALQPVTETLSSLGWLLGRKEDRSIG
;
A
#
# COMPACT_ATOMS: atom_id res chain seq x y z
N MET A 1 31.22 -24.48 -44.50
CA MET A 1 30.09 -24.33 -43.56
C MET A 1 29.83 -22.84 -43.34
N LYS A 2 28.72 -22.31 -43.85
CA LYS A 2 28.29 -20.91 -43.63
C LYS A 2 27.36 -20.89 -42.42
N VAL A 3 27.81 -20.32 -41.30
CA VAL A 3 26.98 -20.10 -40.11
C VAL A 3 26.23 -18.78 -40.32
N SER A 4 24.93 -18.85 -40.62
CA SER A 4 24.04 -17.69 -40.64
C SER A 4 23.66 -17.32 -39.20
N LEU A 5 24.20 -16.21 -38.71
CA LEU A 5 23.76 -15.54 -37.49
C LEU A 5 22.46 -14.78 -37.79
N ALA A 6 21.32 -15.38 -37.44
CA ALA A 6 20.04 -14.69 -37.44
C ALA A 6 20.00 -13.73 -36.24
N MET A 7 20.21 -12.44 -36.49
CA MET A 7 19.92 -11.37 -35.53
C MET A 7 18.41 -11.30 -35.31
N ASN A 8 17.94 -11.86 -34.20
CA ASN A 8 16.59 -11.60 -33.69
C ASN A 8 16.52 -10.11 -33.29
N SER A 9 15.79 -9.31 -34.07
CA SER A 9 15.44 -7.95 -33.66
C SER A 9 14.53 -8.03 -32.43
N PRO A 10 14.87 -7.35 -31.32
CA PRO A 10 13.99 -7.29 -30.17
C PRO A 10 12.69 -6.61 -30.57
N SER A 11 11.58 -7.34 -30.44
CA SER A 11 10.23 -6.83 -30.62
C SER A 11 10.03 -5.62 -29.71
N GLN A 12 9.81 -4.44 -30.31
CA GLN A 12 9.48 -3.23 -29.55
C GLN A 12 8.24 -3.49 -28.69
N PRO A 13 8.26 -3.16 -27.38
CA PRO A 13 7.08 -3.29 -26.55
C PRO A 13 6.00 -2.35 -27.08
N SER A 14 4.87 -2.92 -27.50
CA SER A 14 3.68 -2.16 -27.86
C SER A 14 3.27 -1.29 -26.67
N LEU A 15 3.14 0.02 -26.90
CA LEU A 15 2.65 0.94 -25.87
C LEU A 15 1.31 0.42 -25.32
N PRO A 16 1.13 0.32 -24.00
CA PRO A 16 -0.12 -0.14 -23.43
C PRO A 16 -1.26 0.78 -23.87
N GLY A 17 -2.39 0.18 -24.25
CA GLY A 17 -3.57 0.93 -24.65
C GLY A 17 -4.07 1.79 -23.50
N VAL A 18 -4.71 2.92 -23.81
CA VAL A 18 -5.28 3.83 -22.81
C VAL A 18 -6.22 3.10 -21.83
N VAL A 19 -6.91 2.06 -22.32
CA VAL A 19 -7.80 1.20 -21.53
C VAL A 19 -7.03 0.37 -20.49
N ASP A 20 -5.83 -0.11 -20.82
CA ASP A 20 -5.00 -0.90 -19.91
C ASP A 20 -4.44 -0.01 -18.78
N VAL A 21 -4.05 1.21 -19.13
CA VAL A 21 -3.60 2.22 -18.16
C VAL A 21 -4.73 2.59 -17.19
N LEU A 22 -5.96 2.71 -17.67
CA LEU A 22 -7.14 3.00 -16.84
C LEU A 22 -7.48 1.85 -15.89
N ARG A 23 -7.40 0.59 -16.34
CA ARG A 23 -7.70 -0.59 -15.50
C ARG A 23 -6.70 -0.78 -14.36
N VAL A 24 -5.43 -0.49 -14.59
CA VAL A 24 -4.37 -0.67 -13.58
C VAL A 24 -4.44 0.42 -12.50
N ASN A 25 -5.10 1.55 -12.78
CA ASN A 25 -5.12 2.71 -11.90
C ASN A 25 -6.54 3.08 -11.47
N GLU A 26 -7.11 2.36 -10.50
CA GLU A 26 -8.43 2.68 -9.89
C GLU A 26 -8.54 4.13 -9.43
N ARG A 27 -7.43 4.72 -8.96
CA ARG A 27 -7.36 6.13 -8.56
C ARG A 27 -7.60 7.09 -9.73
N LEU A 28 -7.21 6.72 -10.94
CA LEU A 28 -7.44 7.50 -12.16
C LEU A 28 -8.93 7.47 -12.54
N ILE A 29 -9.59 6.33 -12.36
CA ILE A 29 -11.04 6.17 -12.60
C ILE A 29 -11.84 7.02 -11.61
N ILE A 30 -11.52 6.94 -10.31
CA ILE A 30 -12.19 7.74 -9.27
C ILE A 30 -11.97 9.24 -9.52
N ALA A 31 -10.75 9.64 -9.88
CA ALA A 31 -10.46 11.02 -10.24
C ALA A 31 -11.30 11.46 -11.46
N LEU A 32 -11.40 10.64 -12.50
CA LEU A 32 -12.24 10.93 -13.67
C LEU A 32 -13.74 11.06 -13.31
N ALA A 33 -14.24 10.18 -12.45
CA ALA A 33 -15.63 10.17 -12.01
C ALA A 33 -15.97 11.41 -11.18
N MET A 34 -15.11 11.80 -10.24
CA MET A 34 -15.24 13.07 -9.50
C MET A 34 -15.22 14.26 -10.46
N LEU A 35 -14.39 14.18 -11.50
CA LEU A 35 -14.19 15.26 -12.44
C LEU A 35 -15.33 15.46 -13.44
N ALA A 36 -16.07 14.40 -13.78
CA ALA A 36 -17.30 14.52 -14.56
C ALA A 36 -18.50 14.85 -13.64
N GLY A 37 -18.53 14.26 -12.44
CA GLY A 37 -19.64 14.39 -11.50
C GLY A 37 -19.76 15.77 -10.86
N LEU A 38 -18.64 16.41 -10.49
CA LEU A 38 -18.63 17.74 -9.86
C LEU A 38 -19.15 18.84 -10.80
N PRO A 39 -18.66 19.01 -12.05
CA PRO A 39 -19.22 20.02 -12.94
C PRO A 39 -20.66 19.70 -13.35
N PHE A 40 -21.03 18.42 -13.46
CA PHE A 40 -22.42 18.04 -13.72
C PHE A 40 -23.35 18.45 -12.57
N THR A 41 -22.97 18.15 -11.33
CA THR A 41 -23.75 18.57 -10.15
C THR A 41 -23.81 20.09 -10.00
N LEU A 42 -22.70 20.80 -10.25
CA LEU A 42 -22.68 22.26 -10.25
C LEU A 42 -23.52 22.87 -11.40
N ALA A 43 -23.57 22.23 -12.57
CA ALA A 43 -24.45 22.63 -13.66
C ALA A 43 -25.93 22.43 -13.29
N VAL A 44 -26.28 21.31 -12.66
CA VAL A 44 -27.65 21.06 -12.15
C VAL A 44 -28.05 22.11 -11.12
N VAL A 45 -27.17 22.43 -10.17
CA VAL A 45 -27.39 23.49 -9.17
C VAL A 45 -27.57 24.84 -9.86
N GLY A 46 -26.74 25.17 -10.85
CA GLY A 46 -26.87 26.39 -11.64
C GLY A 46 -28.21 26.50 -12.38
N VAL A 47 -28.70 25.39 -12.93
CA VAL A 47 -30.04 25.32 -13.55
C VAL A 47 -31.14 25.52 -12.50
N MET A 48 -31.07 24.86 -11.34
CA MET A 48 -32.04 25.04 -10.26
C MET A 48 -32.06 26.48 -9.73
N MET A 49 -30.90 27.09 -9.51
CA MET A 49 -30.79 28.49 -9.09
C MET A 49 -31.41 29.45 -10.11
N ARG A 50 -31.26 29.17 -11.41
CA ARG A 50 -31.92 29.92 -12.49
C ARG A 50 -33.43 29.78 -12.44
N VAL A 51 -33.95 28.58 -12.20
CA VAL A 51 -35.40 28.35 -12.02
C VAL A 51 -35.94 29.10 -10.79
N CYS A 52 -35.13 29.22 -9.74
CA CYS A 52 -35.49 29.95 -8.51
C CYS A 52 -35.29 31.48 -8.58
N GLY A 53 -34.91 32.05 -9.72
CA GLY A 53 -34.74 33.51 -9.89
C GLY A 53 -33.53 34.11 -9.19
N ALA A 54 -32.55 33.31 -8.77
CA ALA A 54 -31.33 33.80 -8.15
C ALA A 54 -30.41 34.45 -9.21
N SER A 55 -30.12 35.74 -9.05
CA SER A 55 -29.32 36.54 -9.99
C SER A 55 -27.80 36.29 -9.83
N LEU A 56 -27.34 35.13 -10.29
CA LEU A 56 -25.96 34.95 -10.74
C LEU A 56 -26.01 34.71 -12.24
N LYS A 57 -25.24 35.47 -13.04
CA LYS A 57 -25.11 35.23 -14.49
C LYS A 57 -24.60 33.80 -14.70
N PRO A 58 -25.46 32.80 -15.00
CA PRO A 58 -25.13 31.39 -14.81
C PRO A 58 -24.00 30.93 -15.73
N GLU A 59 -23.88 31.62 -16.87
CA GLU A 59 -22.85 31.43 -17.88
C GLU A 59 -21.44 31.69 -17.32
N VAL A 60 -21.25 32.75 -16.53
CA VAL A 60 -19.93 33.11 -15.99
C VAL A 60 -19.50 32.10 -14.92
N PHE A 61 -20.44 31.63 -14.10
CA PHE A 61 -20.15 30.63 -13.07
C PHE A 61 -19.83 29.26 -13.67
N ALA A 62 -20.63 28.79 -14.63
CA ALA A 62 -20.40 27.50 -15.30
C ALA A 62 -19.06 27.48 -16.06
N VAL A 63 -18.74 28.57 -16.78
CA VAL A 63 -17.46 28.72 -17.48
C VAL A 63 -16.29 28.77 -16.50
N GLY A 64 -16.42 29.50 -15.39
CA GLY A 64 -15.38 29.57 -14.35
C GLY A 64 -15.08 28.22 -13.70
N VAL A 65 -16.12 27.47 -13.34
CA VAL A 65 -16.00 26.11 -12.78
C VAL A 65 -15.39 25.15 -13.80
N ALA A 66 -15.86 25.16 -15.05
CA ALA A 66 -15.32 24.30 -16.09
C ALA A 66 -13.83 24.59 -16.36
N ALA A 67 -13.45 25.86 -16.45
CA ALA A 67 -12.06 26.27 -16.63
C ALA A 67 -11.17 25.82 -15.46
N ALA A 68 -11.61 26.02 -14.22
CA ALA A 68 -10.88 25.58 -13.03
C ALA A 68 -10.72 24.04 -12.99
N SER A 69 -11.78 23.32 -13.37
CA SER A 69 -11.78 21.85 -13.45
C SER A 69 -10.76 21.36 -14.48
N ILE A 70 -10.76 21.94 -15.68
CA ILE A 70 -9.83 21.58 -16.76
C ILE A 70 -8.38 21.83 -16.33
N ILE A 71 -8.08 22.96 -15.70
CA ILE A 71 -6.72 23.27 -15.21
C ILE A 71 -6.28 22.21 -14.19
N ALA A 72 -7.16 21.82 -13.27
CA ALA A 72 -6.87 20.77 -12.29
C ALA A 72 -6.61 19.40 -12.96
N VAL A 73 -7.39 19.02 -14.00
CA VAL A 73 -7.13 17.80 -14.79
C VAL A 73 -5.75 17.83 -15.38
N VAL A 74 -5.44 18.90 -16.11
CA VAL A 74 -4.19 19.00 -16.86
C VAL A 74 -3.02 18.95 -15.89
N ALA A 75 -3.11 19.64 -14.75
CA ALA A 75 -2.08 19.58 -13.72
C ALA A 75 -1.89 18.17 -13.14
N LEU A 76 -2.98 17.45 -12.83
CA LEU A 76 -2.91 16.08 -12.32
C LEU A 76 -2.36 15.11 -13.38
N PHE A 77 -2.82 15.25 -14.62
CA PHE A 77 -2.38 14.40 -15.73
C PHE A 77 -0.89 14.62 -16.01
N VAL A 78 -0.44 15.87 -16.10
CA VAL A 78 0.99 16.21 -16.26
C VAL A 78 1.80 15.68 -15.08
N ALA A 79 1.34 15.85 -13.84
CA ALA A 79 2.04 15.32 -12.66
C ALA A 79 2.18 13.78 -12.70
N GLN A 80 1.13 13.06 -13.12
CA GLN A 80 1.21 11.60 -13.29
C GLN A 80 2.12 11.21 -14.45
N TRP A 81 2.05 11.93 -15.57
CA TRP A 81 2.86 11.66 -16.75
C TRP A 81 4.35 11.90 -16.48
N VAL A 82 4.68 12.98 -15.78
CA VAL A 82 6.04 13.26 -15.31
C VAL A 82 6.51 12.15 -14.37
N ARG A 83 5.70 11.73 -13.39
CA ARG A 83 6.05 10.61 -12.49
C ARG A 83 6.26 9.29 -13.25
N ALA A 84 5.49 9.01 -14.28
CA ALA A 84 5.66 7.83 -15.12
C ALA A 84 6.93 7.87 -15.97
N ARG A 85 7.44 9.06 -16.28
CA ARG A 85 8.65 9.28 -17.08
C ARG A 85 9.93 9.46 -16.27
N ILE A 86 9.85 9.61 -14.95
CA ILE A 86 11.06 9.56 -14.11
C ILE A 86 11.56 8.12 -14.18
N PRO A 87 12.71 7.85 -14.83
CA PRO A 87 13.29 6.52 -14.82
C PRO A 87 13.60 6.21 -13.37
N VAL A 88 12.82 5.30 -12.79
CA VAL A 88 13.13 4.77 -11.47
C VAL A 88 14.44 4.04 -11.66
N ARG A 89 15.51 4.61 -11.11
CA ARG A 89 16.84 4.00 -11.14
C ARG A 89 16.65 2.55 -10.67
N PRO A 90 17.12 1.54 -11.43
CA PRO A 90 17.03 0.16 -10.99
C PRO A 90 17.70 0.09 -9.61
N GLU A 91 16.88 -0.16 -8.61
CA GLU A 91 17.31 -0.24 -7.23
C GLU A 91 18.07 -1.55 -7.11
N GLU A 92 19.33 -1.48 -6.71
CA GLU A 92 20.13 -2.69 -6.57
C GLU A 92 19.48 -3.60 -5.51
N PRO A 93 19.42 -4.93 -5.76
CA PRO A 93 18.85 -5.85 -4.81
C PRO A 93 19.64 -5.77 -3.51
N GLY A 94 19.01 -5.22 -2.47
CA GLY A 94 19.58 -5.14 -1.13
C GLY A 94 19.80 -6.52 -0.51
N PRO A 95 20.30 -6.58 0.74
CA PRO A 95 20.47 -7.84 1.46
C PRO A 95 19.14 -8.64 1.50
N GLY A 96 19.25 -9.96 1.41
CA GLY A 96 18.12 -10.88 1.45
C GLY A 96 18.58 -12.29 1.80
N PHE A 97 17.63 -13.19 1.97
CA PHE A 97 17.87 -14.60 2.21
C PHE A 97 18.27 -15.34 0.93
N ALA A 98 19.02 -16.43 1.12
CA ALA A 98 19.28 -17.39 0.06
C ALA A 98 17.98 -18.13 -0.29
N ILE A 99 17.69 -18.21 -1.59
CA ILE A 99 16.53 -18.90 -2.14
C ILE A 99 17.02 -20.14 -2.89
N GLN A 100 16.44 -21.29 -2.60
CA GLN A 100 16.74 -22.55 -3.27
C GLN A 100 15.43 -23.22 -3.72
N GLY A 101 15.27 -23.44 -5.02
CA GLY A 101 14.09 -24.10 -5.58
C GLY A 101 12.77 -23.37 -5.28
N GLY A 102 12.78 -22.03 -5.27
CA GLY A 102 11.59 -21.20 -4.99
C GLY A 102 11.19 -21.15 -3.51
N LYS A 103 12.07 -21.60 -2.61
CA LYS A 103 11.87 -21.66 -1.16
C LYS A 103 13.05 -21.01 -0.44
N PHE A 104 12.88 -20.60 0.81
CA PHE A 104 14.03 -20.17 1.61
C PHE A 104 14.97 -21.36 1.84
N ALA A 105 16.28 -21.16 1.66
CA ALA A 105 17.27 -22.23 1.84
C ALA A 105 17.32 -22.69 3.31
N ASP A 106 17.39 -21.74 4.24
CA ASP A 106 17.48 -21.99 5.68
C ASP A 106 16.15 -21.66 6.38
N ARG A 107 15.10 -22.45 6.10
CA ARG A 107 13.76 -22.23 6.68
C ARG A 107 13.74 -22.22 8.21
N GLU A 108 14.53 -23.07 8.86
CA GLU A 108 14.65 -23.09 10.33
C GLU A 108 15.20 -21.77 10.86
N LYS A 109 16.13 -21.15 10.12
CA LYS A 109 16.69 -19.83 10.48
C LYS A 109 15.67 -18.71 10.30
N VAL A 110 14.83 -18.80 9.26
CA VAL A 110 13.82 -17.78 8.93
C VAL A 110 12.58 -17.89 9.82
N PHE A 111 12.08 -19.10 10.05
CA PHE A 111 10.84 -19.37 10.77
C PHE A 111 11.05 -19.85 12.21
N GLY A 112 12.29 -20.04 12.66
CA GLY A 112 12.58 -20.62 13.96
C GLY A 112 12.43 -22.15 13.98
N ALA A 113 13.02 -22.77 14.99
CA ALA A 113 13.02 -24.23 15.17
C ALA A 113 11.66 -24.80 15.59
N ASP A 114 10.74 -23.95 16.05
CA ASP A 114 9.43 -24.36 16.56
C ASP A 114 8.34 -24.44 15.48
N VAL A 115 8.66 -24.03 14.24
CA VAL A 115 7.77 -24.15 13.09
C VAL A 115 8.15 -25.39 12.27
N PRO A 116 7.38 -26.48 12.36
CA PRO A 116 7.68 -27.70 11.62
C PRO A 116 7.66 -27.45 10.10
N ALA A 117 8.64 -27.98 9.37
CA ALA A 117 8.77 -27.76 7.93
C ALA A 117 7.53 -28.17 7.11
N PHE A 118 6.74 -29.14 7.60
CA PHE A 118 5.49 -29.57 6.94
C PHE A 118 4.32 -28.59 7.13
N LEU A 119 4.41 -27.68 8.09
CA LEU A 119 3.46 -26.58 8.29
C LEU A 119 3.85 -25.30 7.54
N ILE A 120 4.99 -25.30 6.86
CA ILE A 120 5.40 -24.19 5.98
C ILE A 120 4.76 -24.39 4.60
N ARG A 121 3.96 -23.42 4.19
CA ARG A 121 3.20 -23.40 2.92
C ARG A 121 3.63 -22.22 2.06
N ASP A 122 3.41 -22.36 0.76
CA ASP A 122 3.58 -21.25 -0.19
C ASP A 122 2.49 -20.19 0.07
N ALA A 123 2.89 -19.00 0.50
CA ALA A 123 1.98 -17.91 0.77
C ALA A 123 1.44 -17.27 -0.52
N LYS A 124 2.15 -17.38 -1.65
CA LYS A 124 1.69 -16.87 -2.95
C LYS A 124 0.42 -17.59 -3.38
N ALA A 125 0.36 -18.90 -3.14
CA ALA A 125 -0.80 -19.73 -3.47
C ALA A 125 -2.04 -19.38 -2.64
N VAL A 126 -1.85 -18.93 -1.39
CA VAL A 126 -2.95 -18.63 -0.46
C VAL A 126 -3.44 -17.18 -0.60
N MET A 127 -2.57 -16.28 -1.07
CA MET A 127 -2.78 -14.83 -0.98
C MET A 127 -2.46 -14.14 -2.32
N PRO A 128 -3.22 -14.45 -3.39
CA PRO A 128 -3.02 -13.85 -4.71
C PRO A 128 -3.23 -12.33 -4.64
N GLY A 129 -2.43 -11.59 -5.40
CA GLY A 129 -2.44 -10.12 -5.43
C GLY A 129 -1.63 -9.45 -4.33
N VAL A 130 -1.29 -10.16 -3.23
CA VAL A 130 -0.45 -9.60 -2.16
C VAL A 130 1.03 -9.92 -2.37
N PHE A 131 1.35 -11.16 -2.74
CA PHE A 131 2.72 -11.66 -2.86
C PHE A 131 3.12 -12.07 -4.28
N ASP A 132 2.36 -11.67 -5.30
CA ASP A 132 2.59 -12.08 -6.69
C ASP A 132 4.01 -11.75 -7.17
N GLU A 133 4.50 -10.57 -6.79
CA GLU A 133 5.82 -10.03 -7.13
C GLU A 133 6.95 -10.56 -6.22
N ALA A 134 6.65 -11.38 -5.21
CA ALA A 134 7.68 -11.95 -4.33
C ALA A 134 8.51 -13.01 -5.06
N GLU A 135 9.83 -13.00 -4.85
CA GLU A 135 10.74 -14.08 -5.28
C GLU A 135 10.40 -15.38 -4.54
N VAL A 136 10.11 -15.25 -3.25
CA VAL A 136 9.63 -16.33 -2.38
C VAL A 136 8.70 -15.71 -1.35
N ALA A 137 7.57 -16.37 -1.06
CA ALA A 137 6.73 -16.03 0.06
C ALA A 137 6.22 -17.32 0.71
N GLU A 138 6.52 -17.48 2.00
CA GLU A 138 6.17 -18.68 2.75
C GLU A 138 5.44 -18.29 4.03
N SER A 139 4.47 -19.11 4.44
CA SER A 139 3.76 -18.97 5.69
C SER A 139 3.89 -20.25 6.50
N GLY A 140 4.35 -20.11 7.75
CA GLY A 140 4.45 -21.18 8.73
C GLY A 140 3.43 -21.01 9.83
N PHE A 141 2.99 -22.14 10.41
CA PHE A 141 2.11 -22.17 11.56
C PHE A 141 2.80 -22.86 12.73
N THR A 142 2.65 -22.28 13.91
CA THR A 142 3.12 -22.90 15.15
C THR A 142 2.05 -23.87 15.66
N VAL A 143 2.41 -24.74 16.61
CA VAL A 143 1.44 -25.63 17.29
C VAL A 143 0.36 -24.86 18.06
N ASN A 144 0.64 -23.61 18.42
CA ASN A 144 -0.29 -22.69 19.09
C ASN A 144 -1.19 -21.94 18.10
N VAL A 145 -1.21 -22.34 16.82
CA VAL A 145 -2.01 -21.72 15.74
C VAL A 145 -1.60 -20.26 15.48
N GLU A 146 -0.37 -19.89 15.85
CA GLU A 146 0.19 -18.59 15.46
C GLU A 146 0.70 -18.70 14.03
N THR A 147 0.54 -17.62 13.27
CA THR A 147 0.97 -17.57 11.88
C THR A 147 2.19 -16.68 11.75
N MET A 148 3.25 -17.20 11.14
CA MET A 148 4.35 -16.39 10.66
C MET A 148 4.37 -16.41 9.13
N LEU A 149 4.60 -15.26 8.54
CA LEU A 149 4.74 -15.10 7.10
C LEU A 149 6.03 -14.34 6.83
N VAL A 150 6.83 -14.86 5.91
CA VAL A 150 8.03 -14.20 5.42
C VAL A 150 8.01 -14.17 3.90
N ALA A 151 8.23 -13.00 3.33
CA ALA A 151 8.29 -12.80 1.89
C ALA A 151 9.51 -11.96 1.52
N GLN A 152 10.22 -12.38 0.48
CA GLN A 152 11.34 -11.65 -0.11
C GLN A 152 10.99 -11.22 -1.52
N PHE A 153 11.34 -9.98 -1.84
CA PHE A 153 11.00 -9.33 -3.09
C PHE A 153 12.26 -8.96 -3.89
N PRO A 154 12.12 -8.67 -5.19
CA PRO A 154 13.22 -8.20 -6.02
C PRO A 154 13.81 -6.89 -5.49
N THR A 155 12.96 -5.92 -5.09
CA THR A 155 13.40 -4.63 -4.54
C THR A 155 12.64 -4.24 -3.26
N PRO A 156 13.18 -3.29 -2.47
CA PRO A 156 12.48 -2.72 -1.31
C PRO A 156 11.11 -2.12 -1.64
N ARG A 157 10.96 -1.60 -2.86
CA ARG A 157 9.70 -1.00 -3.31
C ARG A 157 8.58 -2.03 -3.44
N GLU A 158 8.83 -3.22 -3.99
CA GLU A 158 7.80 -4.26 -4.07
C GLU A 158 7.45 -4.80 -2.68
N ALA A 159 8.44 -4.96 -1.79
CA ALA A 159 8.17 -5.33 -0.39
C ALA A 159 7.24 -4.33 0.30
N ARG A 160 7.43 -3.04 0.03
CA ARG A 160 6.56 -1.97 0.53
C ARG A 160 5.16 -1.99 -0.08
N LYS A 161 5.06 -2.23 -1.39
CA LYS A 161 3.77 -2.40 -2.09
C LYS A 161 3.00 -3.58 -1.50
N ALA A 162 3.67 -4.71 -1.25
CA ALA A 162 3.08 -5.88 -0.64
C ALA A 162 2.65 -5.64 0.82
N ALA A 163 3.43 -4.92 1.63
CA ALA A 163 3.03 -4.54 2.99
C ALA A 163 1.73 -3.71 2.99
N LEU A 164 1.58 -2.79 2.04
CA LEU A 164 0.34 -2.01 1.86
C LEU A 164 -0.82 -2.87 1.37
N ALA A 165 -0.57 -3.80 0.44
CA ALA A 165 -1.58 -4.74 -0.06
C ALA A 165 -2.06 -5.66 1.08
N TYR A 166 -1.14 -6.18 1.88
CA TYR A 166 -1.41 -6.99 3.06
C TYR A 166 -2.28 -6.24 4.06
N HIS A 167 -1.90 -5.00 4.39
CA HIS A 167 -2.68 -4.15 5.29
C HIS A 167 -4.15 -4.02 4.83
N ARG A 168 -4.37 -3.80 3.52
CA ARG A 168 -5.73 -3.69 2.96
C ARG A 168 -6.46 -5.02 2.97
N ALA A 169 -5.80 -6.10 2.57
CA ALA A 169 -6.40 -7.43 2.48
C ALA A 169 -6.94 -7.94 3.83
N PHE A 170 -6.26 -7.61 4.94
CA PHE A 170 -6.66 -8.04 6.30
C PHE A 170 -7.41 -6.98 7.10
N PHE A 171 -7.74 -5.84 6.49
CA PHE A 171 -8.42 -4.73 7.17
C PHE A 171 -7.77 -4.40 8.51
N LEU A 172 -6.45 -4.19 8.49
CA LEU A 172 -5.69 -3.88 9.69
C LEU A 172 -6.17 -2.56 10.29
N GLN A 173 -6.48 -2.57 11.58
CA GLN A 173 -6.96 -1.43 12.36
C GLN A 173 -6.00 -1.09 13.49
N ASN A 174 -6.12 0.13 14.03
CA ASN A 174 -5.31 0.64 15.14
C ASN A 174 -3.81 0.50 14.88
N VAL A 175 -3.39 0.78 13.64
CA VAL A 175 -1.99 0.63 13.24
C VAL A 175 -1.14 1.65 13.98
N THR A 176 -0.13 1.13 14.69
CA THR A 176 0.87 1.92 15.43
C THR A 176 2.27 1.47 15.03
N GLY A 177 3.27 2.32 15.31
CA GLY A 177 4.67 2.03 14.99
C GLY A 177 5.12 2.56 13.63
N ASP A 178 6.35 2.20 13.27
CA ASP A 178 7.03 2.69 12.07
C ASP A 178 7.85 1.57 11.44
N GLU A 179 8.59 1.91 10.37
CA GLU A 179 9.41 0.92 9.68
C GLU A 179 10.57 0.41 10.54
N ALA A 180 11.08 1.23 11.45
CA ALA A 180 12.21 0.86 12.32
C ALA A 180 11.79 -0.14 13.38
N LEU A 181 10.69 0.14 14.07
CA LEU A 181 10.19 -0.66 15.19
C LEU A 181 9.24 -1.77 14.74
N GLY A 182 8.73 -1.68 13.51
CA GLY A 182 7.63 -2.52 13.01
C GLY A 182 6.28 -1.85 13.23
N TRP A 183 5.32 -2.26 12.42
CA TRP A 183 3.93 -1.87 12.54
C TRP A 183 3.16 -2.90 13.35
N LYS A 184 2.40 -2.43 14.33
CA LYS A 184 1.51 -3.25 15.14
C LYS A 184 0.07 -2.88 14.82
N ALA A 185 -0.77 -3.88 14.62
CA ALA A 185 -2.16 -3.70 14.25
C ALA A 185 -3.03 -4.83 14.81
N ARG A 186 -4.35 -4.68 14.68
CA ARG A 186 -5.32 -5.74 14.95
C ARG A 186 -6.12 -6.01 13.68
N ARG A 187 -6.37 -7.28 13.33
CA ARG A 187 -7.25 -7.58 12.18
C ARG A 187 -8.70 -7.37 12.60
N SER A 188 -9.47 -6.64 11.77
CA SER A 188 -10.85 -6.30 12.12
C SER A 188 -11.78 -7.51 12.26
N LEU A 189 -11.59 -8.56 11.45
CA LEU A 189 -12.53 -9.68 11.38
C LEU A 189 -12.18 -10.83 12.34
N GLN A 190 -10.89 -11.09 12.54
CA GLN A 190 -10.40 -12.20 13.35
C GLN A 190 -10.04 -11.76 14.77
N GLY A 191 -9.74 -10.47 14.97
CA GLY A 191 -9.41 -9.92 16.28
C GLY A 191 -8.02 -10.30 16.79
N ASP A 192 -7.23 -11.03 16.00
CA ASP A 192 -5.83 -11.36 16.25
C ASP A 192 -4.94 -10.12 16.08
N TYR A 193 -3.82 -10.15 16.79
CA TYR A 193 -2.79 -9.14 16.74
C TYR A 193 -1.81 -9.45 15.63
N VAL A 194 -1.42 -8.42 14.90
CA VAL A 194 -0.46 -8.51 13.80
C VAL A 194 0.69 -7.58 14.08
N GLU A 195 1.90 -8.12 14.00
CA GLU A 195 3.13 -7.34 13.96
C GLU A 195 3.79 -7.55 12.60
N MET A 196 4.12 -6.47 11.90
CA MET A 196 4.66 -6.49 10.56
C MET A 196 5.96 -5.68 10.53
N VAL A 197 7.03 -6.28 10.06
CA VAL A 197 8.34 -5.64 9.98
C VAL A 197 8.85 -5.75 8.55
N ARG A 198 9.30 -4.63 8.00
CA ARG A 198 10.01 -4.58 6.71
C ARG A 198 11.48 -4.26 6.94
N ARG A 199 12.35 -4.99 6.25
CA ARG A 199 13.81 -4.74 6.21
C ARG A 199 14.28 -4.84 4.77
N GLY A 200 14.55 -3.68 4.16
CA GLY A 200 14.87 -3.61 2.73
C GLY A 200 13.77 -4.27 1.89
N ARG A 201 14.15 -5.35 1.20
CA ARG A 201 13.31 -6.15 0.31
C ARG A 201 12.62 -7.35 0.95
N VAL A 202 12.69 -7.49 2.28
CA VAL A 202 12.07 -8.58 3.02
C VAL A 202 10.94 -8.04 3.90
N LEU A 203 9.81 -8.74 3.89
CA LEU A 203 8.64 -8.48 4.72
C LEU A 203 8.40 -9.67 5.65
N PHE A 204 8.32 -9.39 6.94
CA PHE A 204 7.93 -10.33 7.97
C PHE A 204 6.58 -9.93 8.53
N VAL A 205 5.72 -10.90 8.79
CA VAL A 205 4.43 -10.70 9.46
C VAL A 205 4.21 -11.82 10.46
N TRP A 206 3.92 -11.46 11.70
CA TRP A 206 3.46 -12.36 12.75
C TRP A 206 2.00 -12.06 13.06
N ALA A 207 1.18 -13.09 13.15
CA ALA A 207 -0.20 -12.99 13.63
C ALA A 207 -0.39 -13.93 14.82
N CYS A 208 -0.68 -13.36 15.98
CA CYS A 208 -0.80 -14.06 17.25
C CYS A 208 -2.07 -13.63 18.00
N LEU A 209 -2.46 -14.41 19.01
CA LEU A 209 -3.64 -14.11 19.83
C LEU A 209 -3.44 -12.91 20.77
N SER A 210 -2.19 -12.55 21.09
CA SER A 210 -1.87 -11.40 21.93
C SER A 210 -0.70 -10.57 21.38
N PRO A 211 -0.60 -9.28 21.76
CA PRO A 211 0.53 -8.42 21.38
C PRO A 211 1.87 -8.94 21.90
N GLU A 212 1.88 -9.51 23.11
CA GLU A 212 3.09 -10.02 23.76
C GLU A 212 3.66 -11.20 23.00
N ALA A 213 2.79 -12.12 22.56
CA ALA A 213 3.18 -13.25 21.72
C ALA A 213 3.78 -12.78 20.39
N CYS A 214 3.18 -11.80 19.70
CA CYS A 214 3.76 -11.22 18.48
C CYS A 214 5.16 -10.66 18.72
N THR A 215 5.34 -9.90 19.80
CA THR A 215 6.63 -9.28 20.12
C THR A 215 7.68 -10.32 20.52
N GLU A 216 7.30 -11.36 21.26
CA GLU A 216 8.18 -12.49 21.58
C GLU A 216 8.64 -13.20 20.30
N ARG A 217 7.70 -13.49 19.38
CA ARG A 217 8.03 -14.10 18.08
C ARG A 217 8.96 -13.26 17.24
N ARG A 218 8.73 -11.95 17.19
CA ARG A 218 9.63 -11.02 16.50
C ARG A 218 11.04 -11.06 17.10
N GLN A 219 11.15 -11.10 18.43
CA GLN A 219 12.44 -11.15 19.12
C GLN A 219 13.18 -12.48 18.88
N GLN A 220 12.45 -13.60 18.85
CA GLN A 220 13.01 -14.92 18.52
C GLN A 220 13.55 -14.99 17.08
N CYS A 221 12.93 -14.26 16.15
CA CYS A 221 13.34 -14.21 14.74
C CYS A 221 14.64 -13.41 14.49
N ASP A 222 15.20 -12.74 15.52
CA ASP A 222 16.46 -11.97 15.50
C ASP A 222 16.83 -11.36 14.13
N ILE A 223 15.90 -10.59 13.58
CA ILE A 223 15.95 -10.11 12.18
C ILE A 223 17.25 -9.34 11.88
N GLU A 224 17.80 -8.67 12.90
CA GLU A 224 19.03 -7.88 12.78
C GLU A 224 20.24 -8.77 12.50
N SER A 225 20.33 -9.95 13.11
CA SER A 225 21.39 -10.92 12.80
C SER A 225 21.15 -11.67 11.49
N LEU A 226 19.89 -11.82 11.08
CA LEU A 226 19.51 -12.47 9.84
C LEU A 226 19.84 -11.63 8.59
N LEU A 227 19.70 -10.31 8.68
CA LEU A 227 19.87 -9.39 7.56
C LEU A 227 20.84 -8.25 7.92
N PRO A 228 22.13 -8.55 8.17
CA PRO A 228 23.11 -7.55 8.55
C PRO A 228 23.28 -6.52 7.43
N GLY A 229 23.21 -5.23 7.77
CA GLY A 229 23.39 -4.14 6.82
C GLY A 229 22.13 -3.69 6.07
N CYS A 230 20.97 -4.32 6.31
CA CYS A 230 19.69 -3.72 5.93
C CYS A 230 19.41 -2.50 6.82
N SER A 231 19.84 -1.32 6.40
CA SER A 231 19.46 -0.08 7.08
C SER A 231 17.96 0.11 6.96
N VAL A 232 17.32 0.50 8.06
CA VAL A 232 15.94 0.95 8.02
C VAL A 232 15.91 2.25 7.23
N GLU A 233 15.17 2.25 6.12
CA GLU A 233 14.96 3.49 5.38
C GLU A 233 14.16 4.43 6.27
N LYS A 234 14.77 5.55 6.67
CA LYS A 234 14.16 6.54 7.57
C LYS A 234 13.13 7.37 6.79
N SER A 235 12.09 6.71 6.32
CA SER A 235 10.99 7.32 5.58
C SER A 235 9.85 7.69 6.54
N ALA A 236 9.12 8.76 6.22
CA ALA A 236 7.97 9.22 7.00
C ALA A 236 6.93 8.09 7.20
N PRO A 237 6.19 8.07 8.32
CA PRO A 237 5.25 6.99 8.64
C PRO A 237 4.22 6.81 7.51
N HIS A 238 4.32 5.69 6.78
CA HIS A 238 3.53 5.49 5.56
C HIS A 238 2.06 5.16 5.81
N PHE A 239 1.74 4.62 6.98
CA PHE A 239 0.38 4.22 7.32
C PHE A 239 -0.46 5.37 7.88
N SER A 240 0.12 6.54 8.17
CA SER A 240 -0.64 7.74 8.58
C SER A 240 -1.65 8.18 7.52
N ALA A 241 -1.38 7.93 6.24
CA ALA A 241 -2.31 8.20 5.14
C ALA A 241 -3.44 7.15 4.98
N LEU A 242 -3.40 6.07 5.78
CA LEU A 242 -4.37 4.97 5.75
C LEU A 242 -5.15 4.84 7.06
N GLN A 243 -4.84 5.65 8.09
CA GLN A 243 -5.72 5.77 9.24
C GLN A 243 -7.06 6.37 8.79
N PRO A 244 -8.20 5.84 9.27
CA PRO A 244 -9.49 6.41 8.93
C PRO A 244 -9.53 7.89 9.32
N VAL A 245 -10.08 8.71 8.43
CA VAL A 245 -10.23 10.18 8.58
C VAL A 245 -10.96 10.58 9.88
N THR A 246 -11.52 9.62 10.61
CA THR A 246 -12.13 9.80 11.92
C THR A 246 -11.17 10.36 12.97
N GLU A 247 -9.87 10.04 12.94
CA GLU A 247 -8.91 10.63 13.90
C GLU A 247 -8.50 12.06 13.54
N THR A 248 -8.44 12.41 12.24
CA THR A 248 -8.23 13.80 11.82
C THR A 248 -9.45 14.66 12.11
N LEU A 249 -10.66 14.11 11.97
CA LEU A 249 -11.91 14.80 12.33
C LEU A 249 -12.13 14.95 13.84
N SER A 250 -11.69 14.01 14.68
CA SER A 250 -11.79 14.16 16.14
C SER A 250 -10.88 15.28 16.66
N SER A 251 -9.70 15.47 16.06
CA SER A 251 -8.82 16.60 16.36
C SER A 251 -9.43 17.96 15.95
N LEU A 252 -10.23 17.98 14.87
CA LEU A 252 -10.99 19.14 14.39
C LEU A 252 -12.28 19.39 15.21
N GLY A 253 -12.89 18.33 15.75
CA GLY A 253 -14.04 18.41 16.65
C GLY A 253 -13.71 19.13 17.96
N TRP A 254 -12.47 19.00 18.46
CA TRP A 254 -12.00 19.76 19.62
C TRP A 254 -11.85 21.27 19.35
N LEU A 255 -11.51 21.65 18.10
CA LEU A 255 -11.43 23.05 17.66
C LEU A 255 -12.81 23.70 17.44
N LEU A 256 -13.86 22.91 17.19
CA LEU A 256 -15.22 23.40 16.93
C LEU A 256 -16.18 23.23 18.12
N GLY A 257 -15.79 22.48 19.16
CA GLY A 257 -16.62 22.13 20.31
C GLY A 257 -16.46 22.98 21.57
N ARG A 258 -15.95 24.22 21.47
CA ARG A 258 -15.82 25.13 22.62
C ARG A 258 -16.66 26.39 22.42
N LYS A 259 -17.99 26.22 22.34
CA LYS A 259 -18.92 27.34 22.40
C LYS A 259 -19.98 27.10 23.47
N GLU A 260 -19.96 28.00 24.44
CA GLU A 260 -21.05 28.41 25.32
C GLU A 260 -21.51 27.42 26.40
N ASP A 261 -20.77 27.43 27.52
CA ASP A 261 -21.39 27.47 28.85
C ASP A 261 -20.88 28.73 29.59
N ARG A 262 -21.48 29.88 29.29
CA ARG A 262 -21.51 31.02 30.21
C ARG A 262 -22.88 31.03 30.87
N SER A 263 -22.96 30.30 31.97
CA SER A 263 -24.01 30.48 32.98
C SER A 263 -23.93 31.91 33.50
N ILE A 264 -24.99 32.67 33.27
CA ILE A 264 -25.27 33.94 33.93
C ILE A 264 -25.58 33.62 35.39
N GLY A 265 -24.78 34.17 36.29
CA GLY A 265 -25.06 34.34 37.71
C GLY A 265 -24.81 35.80 38.06
#